data_AF-A0A838RAE9-F1
#
_entry.id   AF-A0A838RAE9-F1
#
_cell.length_a   1.000
_cell.length_b   1.000
_cell.length_c   1.000
_cell.angle_alpha   90.00
_cell.angle_beta   90.00
_cell.angle_gamma   90.00
#
_symmetry.space_group_name_H-M   'P 1'
#
loop_
_entity.id
_entity.type
_entity.pdbx_description
1 polymer ?
#
loop_
_entity_poly.entity_id
_entity_poly.type
_entity_poly.pdbx_seq_one_letter_code
_entity_poly.pdbx_strand_id
1 'polypeptide(L)' 'MQRKQLGIVTGGTFNEGLLVRLDEATSSEAMQIGDFCVVEGEENLYFSILQDLQLQATDSRMMAAPPSDLSP' A
#
# COMPACT_ATOMS: atom_id res chain seq x y z
N MET A 1 -7.07 -15.36 16.35
CA MET A 1 -6.83 -13.97 15.91
C MET A 1 -7.62 -13.76 14.63
N GLN A 2 -8.41 -12.68 14.54
CA GLN A 2 -9.06 -12.32 13.27
C GLN A 2 -8.00 -11.68 12.37
N ARG A 3 -7.87 -12.16 11.14
CA ARG A 3 -7.00 -11.54 10.13
C ARG A 3 -7.67 -10.25 9.66
N LYS A 4 -6.96 -9.12 9.76
CA LYS A 4 -7.42 -7.84 9.22
C LYS A 4 -6.98 -7.76 7.76
N GLN A 5 -7.93 -7.56 6.85
CA GLN A 5 -7.61 -7.23 5.47
C GLN A 5 -6.98 -5.84 5.42
N LEU A 6 -5.81 -5.73 4.79
CA LEU A 6 -5.06 -4.47 4.69
C LEU A 6 -5.38 -3.72 3.40
N GLY A 7 -5.62 -4.46 2.32
CA GLY A 7 -5.78 -3.90 0.97
C GLY A 7 -5.81 -4.97 -0.11
N ILE A 8 -5.57 -4.53 -1.35
CA ILE A 8 -5.53 -5.38 -2.54
C ILE A 8 -4.21 -5.20 -3.30
N VAL A 9 -3.66 -6.30 -3.81
CA VAL A 9 -2.48 -6.27 -4.68
C VAL A 9 -2.88 -5.67 -6.03
N THR A 10 -2.17 -4.63 -6.47
CA THR A 10 -2.45 -3.93 -7.72
C THR A 10 -1.33 -4.04 -8.76
N GLY A 11 -0.19 -4.61 -8.38
CA GLY A 11 0.95 -4.82 -9.26
C GLY A 11 2.13 -5.40 -8.51
N GLY A 12 3.28 -5.46 -9.18
CA GLY A 12 4.53 -5.93 -8.60
C GLY A 12 5.37 -6.74 -9.57
N THR A 13 6.60 -7.02 -9.16
CA THR A 13 7.55 -7.87 -9.87
C THR A 13 8.30 -8.75 -8.88
N PHE A 14 9.00 -9.77 -9.38
CA PHE A 14 9.81 -10.62 -8.50
C PHE A 14 10.92 -9.84 -7.77
N ASN A 15 11.52 -8.84 -8.43
CA ASN A 15 12.63 -8.08 -7.87
C ASN A 15 12.19 -6.92 -6.97
N GLU A 16 11.04 -6.29 -7.27
CA GLU A 16 10.55 -5.11 -6.56
C GLU A 16 9.47 -5.45 -5.52
N GLY A 17 9.05 -6.72 -5.46
CA GLY A 17 7.97 -7.15 -4.59
C GLY A 17 6.59 -6.79 -5.12
N LEU A 18 5.60 -6.77 -4.22
CA LEU A 18 4.20 -6.54 -4.55
C LEU A 18 3.77 -5.14 -4.14
N LEU A 19 3.02 -4.47 -5.01
CA LEU A 19 2.37 -3.20 -4.73
C LEU A 19 0.96 -3.47 -4.22
N VAL A 20 0.66 -2.94 -3.04
CA VAL A 20 -0.64 -3.08 -2.39
C VAL A 20 -1.27 -1.71 -2.22
N ARG A 21 -2.49 -1.54 -2.71
CA ARG A 21 -3.31 -0.38 -2.38
C ARG A 21 -4.06 -0.70 -1.09
N LEU A 22 -3.82 0.10 -0.06
CA LEU A 22 -4.49 -0.04 1.23
C LEU A 22 -5.99 0.28 1.10
N ASP A 23 -6.80 -0.46 1.85
CA ASP A 23 -8.23 -0.17 2.00
C ASP A 23 -8.42 1.12 2.81
N GLU A 24 -9.52 1.84 2.55
CA GLU A 24 -9.83 3.12 3.24
C GLU A 24 -9.88 3.00 4.77
N ALA A 25 -10.26 1.83 5.29
CA ALA A 25 -10.33 1.54 6.73
C ALA A 25 -8.96 1.17 7.36
N THR A 26 -7.91 1.05 6.55
CA THR A 26 -6.57 0.72 7.00
C THR A 26 -5.79 2.00 7.31
N SER A 27 -5.54 2.25 8.60
CA SER A 27 -4.69 3.37 9.02
C SER A 27 -3.23 3.10 8.65
N SER A 28 -2.66 3.96 7.82
CA SER A 28 -1.24 3.96 7.46
C SER A 28 -0.34 4.29 8.66
N GLU A 29 -0.82 5.07 9.62
CA GLU A 29 -0.06 5.46 10.82
C GLU A 29 0.13 4.31 11.81
N ALA A 30 -0.72 3.28 11.71
CA ALA A 30 -0.63 2.08 12.53
C ALA A 30 0.32 1.02 11.95
N MET A 31 0.93 1.28 10.79
CA MET A 31 1.82 0.35 10.08
C MET A 31 3.27 0.82 10.16
N GLN A 32 4.21 -0.12 10.21
CA GLN A 32 5.63 0.15 10.28
C GLN A 32 6.40 -0.68 9.25
N ILE A 33 7.44 -0.08 8.65
CA ILE A 33 8.37 -0.82 7.81
C ILE A 33 9.02 -1.93 8.63
N GLY A 34 9.04 -3.14 8.09
CA GLY A 34 9.42 -4.36 8.79
C GLY A 34 8.25 -5.15 9.36
N ASP A 35 7.02 -4.61 9.35
CA ASP A 35 5.84 -5.36 9.76
C ASP A 35 5.63 -6.58 8.88
N PHE A 36 5.21 -7.67 9.52
CA PHE A 36 4.87 -8.90 8.83
C PHE A 36 3.42 -8.87 8.35
N CYS A 37 3.21 -9.25 7.10
CA CYS A 37 1.90 -9.42 6.50
C CYS A 37 1.80 -10.76 5.78
N VAL A 38 0.57 -11.15 5.46
CA VAL A 38 0.30 -12.34 4.67
C VAL A 38 -0.37 -11.92 3.38
N VAL A 39 0.19 -12.36 2.26
CA VAL A 39 -0.45 -12.25 0.96
C VAL A 39 -1.21 -13.55 0.72
N GLU A 40 -2.52 -13.44 0.53
CA GLU A 40 -3.41 -14.58 0.31
C GLU A 40 -3.55 -14.85 -1.20
N GLY A 41 -3.02 -15.99 -1.64
CA GLY A 41 -3.29 -16.54 -2.97
C GLY A 41 -4.38 -17.61 -2.93
N GLU A 42 -4.77 -18.12 -4.09
CA GLU A 42 -5.82 -19.16 -4.17
C GLU A 42 -5.40 -20.47 -3.50
N GLU A 43 -4.13 -20.86 -3.64
CA GLU A 43 -3.62 -22.12 -3.10
C GLU A 43 -2.72 -21.95 -1.88
N ASN A 44 -2.01 -20.81 -1.79
CA ASN A 44 -0.92 -20.61 -0.85
C ASN A 44 -1.02 -19.27 -0.13
N LEU A 45 -0.50 -19.25 1.10
CA LEU A 45 -0.28 -18.04 1.88
C LEU A 45 1.21 -17.71 1.86
N TYR A 46 1.53 -16.46 1.54
CA TYR A 46 2.91 -16.00 1.45
C TYR A 46 3.20 -15.07 2.62
N PHE A 47 4.15 -15.47 3.46
CA PHE A 47 4.66 -14.61 4.51
C PHE A 47 5.52 -13.51 3.90
N SER A 48 5.19 -12.25 4.20
CA SER A 48 5.77 -11.07 3.56
C SER A 48 6.13 -10.02 4.60
N ILE A 49 7.00 -9.10 4.21
CA ILE A 49 7.45 -7.98 5.03
C ILE A 49 7.09 -6.69 4.31
N LEU A 50 6.53 -5.72 5.04
CA LEU A 50 6.34 -4.37 4.53
C LEU A 50 7.69 -3.68 4.37
N GLN A 51 8.10 -3.40 3.14
CA GLN A 51 9.41 -2.81 2.84
C GLN A 51 9.37 -1.29 2.65
N ASP A 52 8.23 -0.77 2.17
CA ASP A 52 8.03 0.66 1.92
C ASP A 52 6.54 1.02 2.03
N LEU A 53 6.26 2.31 2.27
CA LEU A 53 4.92 2.88 2.35
C LEU A 53 4.89 4.23 1.65
N GLN A 54 4.09 4.35 0.59
CA GLN A 54 4.04 5.53 -0.27
C GLN A 54 2.61 6.05 -0.40
N LEU A 55 2.45 7.38 -0.44
CA LEU A 55 1.19 8.02 -0.82
C LEU A 55 1.16 8.20 -2.34
N GLN A 56 0.12 7.68 -2.98
CA GLN A 56 -0.09 7.82 -4.43
C GLN A 56 -1.46 8.45 -4.72
N ALA A 57 -1.51 9.27 -5.76
CA ALA A 57 -2.76 9.83 -6.28
C ALA A 57 -3.32 8.91 -7.37
N THR A 58 -4.65 8.83 -7.47
CA THR A 58 -5.31 8.07 -8.54
C THR A 58 -4.97 8.62 -9.93
N ASP A 59 -4.80 9.95 -10.04
CA ASP A 59 -4.28 10.60 -11.23
C ASP A 59 -2.89 11.20 -10.92
N SER A 60 -1.86 10.65 -11.55
CA SER A 60 -0.48 11.10 -11.40
C SER A 60 -0.25 12.55 -11.84
N ARG A 61 -1.13 13.11 -12.69
CA ARG A 61 -1.07 14.52 -13.09
C ARG A 61 -1.40 15.46 -11.95
N MET A 62 -2.18 15.03 -10.96
CA MET A 62 -2.49 15.85 -9.78
C MET A 62 -1.25 16.14 -8.94
N MET A 63 -0.26 15.25 -8.92
CA MET A 63 1.00 15.50 -8.24
C MET A 63 1.93 16.44 -9.03
N ALA A 64 1.79 16.48 -10.36
CA ALA A 64 2.62 17.32 -11.24
C ALA A 64 2.13 18.77 -11.36
N ALA A 65 0.88 19.05 -10.98
CA ALA A 65 0.26 20.37 -11.02
C ALA A 65 -0.40 20.69 -9.67
N PRO A 66 0.39 21.06 -8.64
CA PRO A 66 -0.17 21.46 -7.36
C PRO A 66 -1.14 22.65 -7.55
N PRO A 67 -2.26 22.72 -6.81
CA PRO A 67 -3.17 23.85 -6.89
C PRO A 67 -2.41 25.14 -6.62
N SER A 68 -2.60 26.14 -7.48
CA SER A 68 -1.92 27.44 -7.39
C SER A 68 -2.40 28.32 -6.23
N ASP A 69 -3.42 27.90 -5.50
CA ASP A 69 -3.94 28.61 -4.33
C ASP A 69 -3.41 27.96 -3.05
N LEU A 70 -2.13 28.18 -2.81
CA LEU A 70 -1.58 28.18 -1.46
C LEU A 70 -1.71 29.61 -0.95
N SER A 71 -2.88 29.95 -0.43
CA SER A 71 -3.01 31.05 0.53
C SER A 71 -2.06 30.77 1.72
N PRO A 72 -1.40 31.81 2.26
CA PRO A 72 -0.03 31.79 2.81
C PRO A 72 0.19 30.96 4.08
#